data_AF-A0A3D4X6F2-F1
#
_entry.id   AF-A0A3D4X6F2-F1
#
_cell.length_a   1.000
_cell.length_b   1.000
_cell.length_c   1.000
_cell.angle_alpha   90.00
_cell.angle_beta   90.00
_cell.angle_gamma   90.00
#
_symmetry.space_group_name_H-M   'P 1'
#
loop_
_entity.id
_entity.type
_entity.pdbx_description
1 polymer ?
#
loop_
_entity_poly.entity_id
_entity_poly.type
_entity_poly.pdbx_seq_one_letter_code
_entity_poly.pdbx_strand_id
1 'polypeptide(L)' 'MKMAVIYHSVTGNTKHMGENIVKGMNAVHGVEAKSFGIEDVDTAFVKEAKCVVFGSPIYAAHITGQMMNY' A
#
# COMPACT_ATOMS: atom_id res chain seq x y z
N MET A 1 14.36 2.39 8.34
CA MET A 1 13.08 3.12 8.45
C MET A 1 12.02 2.31 7.74
N LYS A 2 10.90 2.00 8.41
CA LYS A 2 9.81 1.24 7.81
C LYS A 2 8.86 2.14 7.02
N MET A 3 8.41 1.67 5.85
CA MET A 3 7.39 2.33 5.02
C MET A 3 6.40 1.29 4.53
N ALA A 4 5.12 1.64 4.44
CA ALA A 4 4.07 0.71 4.02
C ALA A 4 3.29 1.25 2.82
N VAL A 5 2.87 0.34 1.94
CA VAL A 5 1.87 0.63 0.91
C VAL A 5 0.67 -0.28 1.16
N ILE A 6 -0.49 0.30 1.45
CA ILE A 6 -1.74 -0.45 1.66
C ILE A 6 -2.63 -0.19 0.46
N TYR A 7 -3.17 -1.24 -0.14
CA TYR A 7 -4.00 -1.10 -1.33
C TYR A 7 -5.25 -1.98 -1.31
N HIS A 8 -6.31 -1.47 -1.92
CA HIS A 8 -7.38 -2.32 -2.45
C HIS A 8 -7.08 -2.56 -3.93
N SER A 9 -7.28 -3.79 -4.43
CA SER A 9 -7.11 -4.10 -5.85
C SER A 9 -8.10 -5.18 -6.28
N VAL A 10 -8.79 -4.94 -7.39
CA VAL A 10 -9.81 -5.86 -7.92
C VAL A 10 -9.26 -6.69 -9.08
N THR A 11 -8.54 -6.05 -10.01
CA THR A 11 -7.95 -6.72 -11.19
C THR A 11 -6.42 -6.80 -11.13
N GLY A 12 -5.81 -6.44 -10.00
CA GLY A 12 -4.35 -6.52 -9.79
C GLY A 12 -3.55 -5.28 -10.21
N ASN A 13 -4.13 -4.32 -10.94
CA ASN A 13 -3.40 -3.13 -11.38
C ASN A 13 -2.85 -2.29 -10.21
N THR A 14 -3.68 -2.03 -9.21
CA THR A 14 -3.27 -1.27 -8.01
C THR A 14 -2.25 -2.04 -7.17
N LYS A 15 -2.38 -3.37 -7.09
CA LYS A 15 -1.36 -4.24 -6.47
C LYS A 15 -0.01 -4.09 -7.17
N HIS A 16 0.00 -4.21 -8.50
CA HIS A 16 1.21 -4.06 -9.30
C HIS A 16 1.85 -2.68 -9.10
N MET A 17 1.05 -1.62 -8.99
CA MET A 17 1.56 -0.29 -8.66
C MET A 17 2.16 -0.24 -7.25
N GLY A 18 1.50 -0.81 -6.25
CA GLY A 18 2.02 -0.89 -4.88
C GLY A 18 3.35 -1.63 -4.78
N GLU A 19 3.50 -2.73 -5.52
CA GLU A 19 4.78 -3.47 -5.63
C GLU A 19 5.89 -2.62 -6.27
N ASN A 20 5.59 -1.83 -7.31
CA ASN A 20 6.57 -0.94 -7.93
C ASN A 20 6.96 0.24 -7.02
N ILE A 21 6.02 0.81 -6.26
CA ILE A 21 6.31 1.83 -5.25
C ILE A 21 7.25 1.27 -4.18
N VAL A 22 6.97 0.06 -3.68
CA VAL A 22 7.84 -0.62 -2.70
C VAL A 22 9.24 -0.86 -3.27
N LYS A 23 9.35 -1.29 -4.53
CA LYS A 23 10.67 -1.43 -5.20
C LYS A 23 11.45 -0.11 -5.20
N GLY A 24 10.78 1.00 -5.51
CA GLY A 24 11.40 2.34 -5.47
C GLY A 24 11.82 2.75 -4.05
N MET A 25 10.97 2.55 -3.05
CA MET A 25 11.30 2.85 -1.64
C MET A 25 12.51 2.04 -1.16
N ASN A 26 12.54 0.74 -1.48
CA ASN A 26 13.63 -0.16 -1.09
C ASN A 26 14.96 0.13 -1.82
N ALA A 27 14.96 0.97 -2.86
CA ALA A 27 16.19 1.43 -3.48
C ALA A 27 16.93 2.48 -2.63
N VAL A 28 16.28 3.05 -1.61
CA VAL A 28 16.89 4.03 -0.68
C VAL A 28 17.56 3.30 0.48
N HIS A 29 18.84 3.60 0.74
CA HIS A 29 19.59 2.97 1.83
C HIS A 29 18.91 3.16 3.19
N GLY A 30 18.80 2.06 3.95
CA GLY A 30 18.19 2.07 5.28
C GLY A 30 16.66 2.12 5.27
N VAL A 31 15.99 2.02 4.13
CA VAL A 31 14.53 1.87 4.03
C VAL A 31 14.16 0.38 3.95
N GLU A 32 13.14 -0.02 4.70
CA GLU A 32 12.46 -1.30 4.57
C GLU A 32 10.99 -1.02 4.26
N ALA A 33 10.56 -1.33 3.03
CA ALA A 33 9.21 -1.11 2.55
C ALA A 33 8.51 -2.43 2.21
N LYS A 34 7.22 -2.52 2.54
CA LYS A 34 6.33 -3.64 2.21
C LYS A 34 4.98 -3.14 1.70
N SER A 35 4.34 -3.93 0.85
CA SER A 35 2.98 -3.65 0.38
C SER A 35 2.00 -4.73 0.85
N PHE A 36 0.77 -4.31 1.13
CA PHE A 36 -0.28 -5.16 1.68
C PHE A 36 -1.61 -4.89 0.96
N GLY A 37 -2.35 -5.96 0.66
CA GLY A 37 -3.76 -5.84 0.35
C GLY A 37 -4.53 -5.50 1.62
N ILE A 38 -5.59 -4.69 1.53
CA ILE A 38 -6.40 -4.29 2.69
C ILE A 38 -6.96 -5.48 3.51
N GLU A 39 -7.06 -6.67 2.92
CA GLU A 39 -7.54 -7.88 3.60
C GLU A 39 -6.45 -8.64 4.38
N ASP A 40 -5.17 -8.34 4.13
CA ASP A 40 -4.04 -9.06 4.71
C ASP A 40 -2.89 -8.10 5.05
N VAL A 41 -3.13 -7.25 6.04
CA VAL A 41 -2.16 -6.23 6.49
C VAL A 41 -1.45 -6.67 7.75
N ASP A 42 -0.11 -6.67 7.71
CA ASP A 42 0.72 -6.78 8.91
C ASP A 42 0.65 -5.48 9.72
N THR A 43 -0.32 -5.41 10.62
CA THR A 43 -0.55 -4.22 11.46
C THR A 43 0.63 -3.89 12.37
N ALA A 44 1.45 -4.86 12.76
CA ALA A 44 2.64 -4.61 13.58
C ALA A 44 3.71 -3.88 12.76
N PHE A 45 3.95 -4.32 11.53
CA PHE A 45 4.84 -3.62 10.60
C PHE A 45 4.36 -2.20 10.31
N VAL A 46 3.06 -2.02 10.03
CA VAL A 46 2.47 -0.71 9.71
C VAL A 46 2.55 0.26 10.91
N LYS A 47 2.33 -0.21 12.15
CA LYS A 47 2.47 0.63 13.36
C LYS A 47 3.88 1.20 13.54
N GLU A 48 4.91 0.51 13.05
CA GLU A 48 6.29 0.99 13.09
C GLU A 48 6.69 1.83 11.88
N ALA A 49 5.86 1.85 10.84
CA ALA A 49 6.13 2.60 9.61
C ALA A 49 6.10 4.11 9.86
N LYS A 50 7.06 4.82 9.24
CA LYS A 50 7.12 6.30 9.28
C LYS A 50 6.32 6.95 8.15
N CYS A 51 5.87 6.16 7.18
CA CYS A 51 5.05 6.59 6.06
C CYS A 51 4.14 5.44 5.64
N VAL A 52 2.89 5.76 5.34
CA VAL A 52 1.91 4.83 4.76
C VAL A 52 1.33 5.47 3.50
N VAL A 53 1.44 4.78 2.37
CA VAL A 53 0.81 5.16 1.11
C VAL A 53 -0.44 4.32 0.91
N PHE A 54 -1.56 4.97 0.56
CA PHE A 54 -2.81 4.29 0.26
C PHE A 54 -3.09 4.28 -1.23
N GLY A 55 -3.45 3.12 -1.78
CA GLY A 55 -3.77 2.92 -3.19
C GLY A 55 -5.14 2.30 -3.41
N SER A 56 -5.95 2.87 -4.28
CA SER A 56 -7.26 2.32 -4.66
C SER A 56 -7.43 2.37 -6.18
N PRO A 57 -8.12 1.41 -6.81
CA PRO A 57 -8.68 1.64 -8.13
C PRO A 57 -9.73 2.77 -8.05
N ILE A 58 -9.97 3.41 -9.19
CA ILE A 58 -10.99 4.45 -9.32
C ILE A 58 -12.33 3.79 -9.61
N TYR A 59 -13.31 4.05 -8.73
CA TYR A 59 -14.72 3.71 -8.95
C TYR A 59 -15.51 5.02 -8.93
N ALA A 60 -16.13 5.36 -10.06
CA ALA A 60 -16.91 6.60 -10.23
C ALA A 60 -16.15 7.87 -9.75
N ALA A 61 -14.92 8.07 -10.25
CA ALA A 61 -14.04 9.19 -9.89
C ALA A 61 -13.65 9.28 -8.39
N HIS A 62 -13.82 8.18 -7.65
CA HIS A 62 -13.51 8.10 -6.22
C HIS A 62 -12.69 6.86 -5.88
N ILE A 63 -12.14 6.82 -4.66
CA ILE A 63 -11.64 5.57 -4.07
C ILE A 63 -12.80 4.57 -3.86
N THR A 64 -12.48 3.28 -3.82
CA THR A 64 -13.47 2.24 -3.52
C THR A 64 -14.08 2.40 -2.13
N GLY A 65 -15.30 1.87 -1.96
CA GLY A 65 -15.95 1.81 -0.66
C GLY A 65 -15.14 0.99 0.37
N GLN A 66 -14.46 -0.07 -0.06
CA GLN A 66 -13.58 -0.85 0.82
C GLN A 66 -12.40 -0.02 1.33
N MET A 67 -11.75 0.76 0.46
CA MET A 67 -10.67 1.66 0.88
C MET A 67 -11.18 2.82 1.75
N MET A 68 -12.38 3.34 1.48
CA MET A 68 -12.95 4.43 2.28
C MET A 68 -13.27 4.01 3.72
N ASN A 69 -13.59 2.73 3.94
CA ASN A 69 -13.93 2.18 5.24
C ASN A 69 -12.76 1.42 5.91
N TYR A 70 -11.55 1.50 5.36
CA TYR A 70 -10.34 0.88 5.91
C TYR A 70 -9.70 1.78 6.97
#